data_AF-A0A455LAM2-F1
#
_entry.id   AF-A0A455LAM2-F1
#
_cell.length_a   1.000
_cell.length_b   1.000
_cell.length_c   1.000
_cell.angle_alpha   90.00
_cell.angle_beta   90.00
_cell.angle_gamma   90.00
#
_symmetry.space_group_name_H-M   'P 1'
#
loop_
_entity.id
_entity.type
_entity.pdbx_description
1 polymer ?
#
loop_
_entity_poly.entity_id
_entity_poly.type
_entity_poly.pdbx_seq_one_letter_code
_entity_poly.pdbx_strand_id
1 'polypeptide(L)'
;MPKFTFVLVIVALAISVQGFPTFEDDVAAAAASGDWAKVHEILRKNFASSFGQNTMTDVRNLKPQNGGHVFAEAKSTFEHSSNINGKSSHERGGHEVVNNDGKVSEWDLN
;
A
#
# COMPACT_ATOMS: atom_id res chain seq x y z
N MET A 1 25.18 -32.51 -32.89
CA MET A 1 24.19 -32.50 -31.80
C MET A 1 24.45 -31.45 -30.69
N PRO A 2 25.68 -31.03 -30.31
CA PRO A 2 25.87 -30.13 -29.15
C PRO A 2 25.43 -28.67 -29.40
N LYS A 3 25.41 -28.25 -30.67
CA LYS A 3 24.98 -26.90 -31.10
C LYS A 3 23.50 -26.62 -30.83
N PHE A 4 22.63 -27.62 -30.92
CA PHE A 4 21.20 -27.46 -30.61
C PHE A 4 20.93 -27.44 -29.10
N THR A 5 21.73 -28.19 -28.33
CA THR A 5 21.67 -28.17 -26.86
C THR A 5 22.06 -26.80 -26.30
N PHE A 6 23.10 -26.16 -26.86
CA PHE A 6 23.54 -24.85 -26.41
C PHE A 6 22.48 -23.76 -26.68
N VAL A 7 21.82 -23.82 -27.84
CA VAL A 7 20.72 -22.89 -28.18
C VAL A 7 19.53 -23.09 -27.24
N LEU A 8 19.17 -24.33 -26.91
CA LEU A 8 18.10 -24.62 -25.96
C LEU A 8 18.41 -24.10 -24.55
N VAL A 9 19.66 -24.17 -24.10
CA VAL A 9 20.08 -23.62 -22.81
C VAL A 9 19.99 -22.09 -22.80
N ILE A 10 20.39 -21.42 -23.89
CA ILE A 10 20.27 -19.95 -24.01
C ILE A 10 18.79 -19.53 -24.05
N VAL A 11 17.95 -20.24 -24.79
CA VAL A 11 16.51 -19.96 -24.84
C VAL A 11 15.86 -20.19 -23.48
N ALA A 12 16.20 -21.26 -22.77
CA ALA A 12 15.71 -21.52 -21.42
C ALA A 12 16.15 -20.43 -20.42
N LEU A 13 17.40 -19.96 -20.52
CA LEU A 13 17.89 -18.83 -19.71
C LEU A 13 17.15 -17.54 -20.04
N ALA A 14 16.92 -17.23 -21.32
CA ALA A 14 16.16 -16.04 -21.73
C ALA A 14 14.71 -16.05 -21.22
N ILE A 15 14.04 -17.20 -21.24
CA ILE A 15 12.69 -17.38 -20.68
C ILE A 15 12.70 -17.23 -19.16
N SER A 16 13.75 -17.71 -18.47
CA SER A 16 13.87 -17.56 -17.01
C SER A 16 14.12 -16.11 -16.57
N VAL A 17 14.75 -15.27 -17.41
CA VAL A 17 14.90 -13.82 -17.17
C VAL A 17 13.59 -13.07 -17.42
N GLN A 18 12.75 -13.57 -18.32
CA GLN A 18 11.42 -13.01 -18.61
C GLN A 18 10.31 -13.55 -17.67
N GLY A 19 10.64 -14.48 -16.77
CA GLY A 19 9.69 -15.17 -15.89
C GLY A 19 9.59 -14.59 -14.47
N PHE A 20 10.39 -13.59 -14.11
CA PHE A 20 10.07 -12.78 -12.94
C PHE A 20 9.00 -11.77 -13.36
N PRO A 21 7.84 -11.72 -12.69
CA PRO A 21 6.86 -10.68 -12.96
C PRO A 21 7.55 -9.35 -12.64
N THR A 22 8.02 -8.66 -13.67
CA THR A 22 8.23 -7.23 -13.60
C THR A 22 6.83 -6.67 -13.51
N PHE A 23 6.33 -6.55 -12.28
CA PHE A 23 5.21 -5.67 -12.07
C PHE A 23 5.69 -4.32 -12.62
N GLU A 24 5.07 -3.81 -13.70
CA GLU A 24 5.36 -2.48 -14.26
C GLU A 24 5.16 -1.36 -13.21
N ASP A 25 4.60 -1.70 -12.05
CA ASP A 25 4.47 -0.89 -10.84
C ASP A 25 5.36 -1.37 -9.66
N ASP A 26 6.48 -2.05 -9.92
CA ASP A 26 7.44 -2.42 -8.89
C ASP A 26 8.39 -1.24 -8.59
N VAL A 27 8.50 -0.89 -7.32
CA VAL A 27 9.45 0.09 -6.79
C VAL A 27 10.87 -0.23 -7.25
N ALA A 28 11.23 -1.52 -7.34
CA ALA A 28 12.55 -1.97 -7.77
C ALA A 28 12.85 -1.60 -9.24
N ALA A 29 11.87 -1.71 -10.14
CA ALA A 29 12.02 -1.39 -11.56
C ALA A 29 12.09 0.14 -11.79
N ALA A 30 11.26 0.90 -11.08
CA ALA A 30 11.29 2.36 -11.10
C ALA A 30 12.61 2.92 -10.52
N ALA A 31 13.13 2.31 -9.45
CA ALA A 31 14.42 2.68 -8.89
C ALA A 31 15.60 2.34 -9.82
N ALA A 32 15.57 1.15 -10.45
CA ALA A 32 16.62 0.72 -11.39
C ALA A 32 16.70 1.58 -12.66
N SER A 33 15.59 2.17 -13.09
CA SER A 33 15.53 3.11 -14.22
C SER A 33 15.84 4.56 -13.83
N GLY A 34 16.05 4.85 -12.54
CA GLY A 34 16.30 6.20 -12.03
C GLY A 34 15.05 7.09 -12.01
N ASP A 35 13.86 6.52 -12.24
CA ASP A 35 12.59 7.24 -12.20
C ASP A 35 12.09 7.37 -10.74
N TRP A 36 12.73 8.27 -10.02
CA TRP A 36 12.39 8.58 -8.63
C TRP A 36 10.98 9.17 -8.48
N ALA A 37 10.42 9.77 -9.54
CA ALA A 37 9.04 10.27 -9.51
C ALA A 37 8.05 9.10 -9.47
N LYS A 38 8.25 8.08 -10.30
CA LYS A 38 7.43 6.85 -10.31
C LYS A 38 7.61 6.05 -9.01
N VAL A 39 8.82 5.97 -8.44
CA VAL A 39 9.06 5.37 -7.12
C VAL A 39 8.18 6.02 -6.05
N HIS A 40 8.19 7.35 -5.97
CA HIS A 40 7.37 8.08 -4.99
C HIS A 40 5.88 7.93 -5.27
N GLU A 41 5.46 7.87 -6.53
CA GLU A 41 4.06 7.63 -6.89
C GLU A 41 3.57 6.26 -6.39
N ILE A 42 4.36 5.20 -6.62
CA ILE A 42 4.03 3.83 -6.17
C ILE A 42 3.97 3.78 -4.64
N LEU A 43 4.98 4.32 -3.96
CA LEU A 43 5.02 4.36 -2.50
C LEU A 43 3.82 5.14 -1.93
N ARG A 44 3.48 6.29 -2.52
CA ARG A 44 2.30 7.08 -2.13
C ARG A 44 1.01 6.27 -2.27
N LYS A 45 0.78 5.63 -3.42
CA LYS A 45 -0.44 4.83 -3.67
C LYS A 45 -0.56 3.66 -2.69
N ASN A 46 0.52 2.92 -2.49
CA ASN A 46 0.55 1.76 -1.60
C ASN A 46 0.40 2.16 -0.12
N PHE A 47 0.99 3.29 0.27
CA PHE A 47 0.88 3.81 1.62
C PHE A 47 -0.55 4.27 1.92
N ALA A 48 -1.17 5.03 1.02
CA ALA A 48 -2.56 5.46 1.15
C ALA A 48 -3.54 4.28 1.16
N SER A 49 -3.31 3.24 0.34
CA SER A 49 -4.20 2.07 0.28
C SER A 49 -4.05 1.13 1.48
N SER A 50 -2.88 1.06 2.09
CA SER A 50 -2.59 0.15 3.21
C SER A 50 -2.85 0.77 4.58
N PHE A 51 -3.03 2.09 4.65
CA PHE A 51 -3.32 2.77 5.91
C PHE A 51 -4.76 2.53 6.38
N GLY A 52 -4.92 2.02 7.60
CA GLY A 52 -6.18 2.06 8.35
C GLY A 52 -7.21 0.96 8.08
N GLN A 53 -7.02 0.02 7.15
CA GLN A 53 -8.12 -0.91 6.83
C GLN A 53 -8.44 -1.95 7.91
N ASN A 54 -7.43 -2.49 8.62
CA ASN A 54 -7.65 -3.63 9.51
C ASN A 54 -8.18 -3.22 10.90
N THR A 55 -7.57 -2.21 11.55
CA THR A 55 -7.94 -1.81 12.92
C THR A 55 -9.32 -1.12 13.00
N MET A 56 -9.78 -0.51 11.90
CA MET A 56 -11.07 0.19 11.84
C MET A 56 -12.25 -0.77 11.79
N THR A 57 -12.06 -1.93 11.18
CA THR A 57 -13.11 -2.94 10.99
C THR A 57 -13.52 -3.57 12.33
N ASP A 58 -12.60 -3.70 13.28
CA ASP A 58 -12.90 -4.22 14.61
C ASP A 58 -13.76 -3.25 15.43
N VAL A 59 -13.49 -1.94 15.33
CA VAL A 59 -14.29 -0.90 16.00
C VAL A 59 -15.69 -0.78 15.42
N ARG A 60 -15.86 -0.89 14.10
CA ARG A 60 -17.19 -0.88 13.45
C ARG A 60 -18.09 -2.02 13.94
N ASN A 61 -17.52 -3.19 14.17
CA ASN A 61 -18.27 -4.42 14.45
C ASN A 61 -18.49 -4.70 15.94
N LEU A 62 -17.92 -3.86 16.81
CA LEU A 62 -18.06 -3.97 18.25
C LEU A 62 -19.53 -3.79 18.67
N LYS A 63 -20.04 -4.75 19.43
CA LYS A 63 -21.44 -4.75 19.93
C LYS A 63 -21.48 -4.88 21.44
N PRO A 64 -22.37 -4.15 22.12
CA PRO A 64 -22.63 -4.37 23.54
C PRO A 64 -23.12 -5.79 23.80
N GLN A 65 -22.53 -6.46 24.80
CA GLN A 65 -22.96 -7.79 25.25
C GLN A 65 -23.80 -7.66 26.53
N ASN A 66 -24.88 -8.44 26.62
CA ASN A 66 -25.71 -8.62 27.83
C ASN A 66 -26.15 -7.31 28.54
N GLY A 67 -26.64 -6.32 27.78
CA GLY A 67 -27.09 -5.04 28.35
C GLY A 67 -25.97 -4.14 28.85
N GLY A 68 -24.70 -4.46 28.57
CA GLY A 68 -23.57 -3.58 28.78
C GLY A 68 -23.50 -2.45 27.74
N HIS A 69 -22.53 -1.55 27.94
CA HIS A 69 -22.22 -0.47 27.01
C HIS A 69 -20.89 -0.72 26.32
N VAL A 70 -20.77 -0.26 25.08
CA VAL A 70 -19.53 -0.33 24.29
C VAL A 70 -19.23 1.05 23.76
N PHE A 71 -18.05 1.55 24.10
CA PHE A 71 -17.45 2.71 23.48
C PHE A 71 -16.09 2.30 22.93
N ALA A 72 -15.86 2.55 21.65
CA ALA A 72 -14.58 2.30 21.01
C ALA A 72 -14.29 3.35 19.95
N GLU A 73 -13.03 3.73 19.86
CA GLU A 73 -12.52 4.69 18.90
C GLU A 73 -11.29 4.11 18.23
N ALA A 74 -11.23 4.23 16.90
CA ALA A 74 -10.01 4.00 16.14
C ALA A 74 -9.73 5.22 15.28
N LYS A 75 -8.49 5.69 15.33
CA LYS A 75 -8.01 6.83 14.56
C LYS A 75 -6.73 6.44 13.85
N SER A 76 -6.68 6.70 12.55
CA SER A 76 -5.51 6.47 11.72
C SER A 76 -5.20 7.77 10.99
N THR A 77 -3.95 8.21 11.07
CA THR A 77 -3.49 9.43 10.43
C THR A 77 -2.17 9.15 9.75
N PHE A 78 -1.96 9.73 8.59
CA PHE A 78 -0.74 9.61 7.83
C PHE A 78 -0.24 10.99 7.41
N GLU A 79 1.08 11.08 7.28
CA GLU A 79 1.77 12.27 6.79
C GLU A 79 2.88 11.78 5.86
N HIS A 80 2.92 12.35 4.67
CA HIS A 80 3.93 12.07 3.66
C HIS A 80 4.53 13.39 3.20
N SER A 81 5.86 13.45 3.21
CA SER A 81 6.60 14.57 2.67
C SER A 81 7.68 14.05 1.73
N SER A 82 7.83 14.70 0.58
CA SER A 82 8.91 14.41 -0.35
C SER A 82 9.56 15.69 -0.85
N ASN A 83 10.84 15.59 -1.22
CA ASN A 83 11.55 16.64 -1.92
C ASN A 83 12.31 15.99 -3.08
N ILE A 84 11.88 16.28 -4.31
CA ILE A 84 12.51 15.79 -5.52
C ILE A 84 13.04 16.99 -6.28
N ASN A 85 14.37 17.11 -6.35
CA ASN A 85 15.06 18.19 -7.07
C ASN A 85 14.57 19.60 -6.69
N GLY A 86 14.34 19.86 -5.40
CA GLY A 86 13.90 21.16 -4.89
C GLY A 86 12.40 21.41 -4.99
N LYS A 87 11.62 20.47 -5.55
CA LYS A 87 10.15 20.49 -5.49
C LYS A 87 9.70 19.68 -4.28
N SER A 88 9.20 20.38 -3.27
CA SER A 88 8.61 19.75 -2.09
C SER A 88 7.14 19.42 -2.34
N SER A 89 6.72 18.24 -1.90
CA SER A 89 5.32 17.87 -1.79
C SER A 89 5.02 17.45 -0.34
N HIS A 90 3.83 17.82 0.14
CA HIS A 90 3.36 17.48 1.46
C HIS A 90 1.91 17.04 1.35
N GLU A 91 1.64 15.84 1.84
CA GLU A 91 0.32 15.25 1.85
C GLU A 91 0.06 14.70 3.24
N ARG A 92 -1.17 14.84 3.71
CA ARG A 92 -1.62 14.32 4.98
C ARG A 92 -3.04 13.82 4.82
N GLY A 93 -3.43 12.91 5.67
CA GLY A 93 -4.80 12.44 5.71
C GLY A 93 -5.04 11.53 6.89
N GLY A 94 -6.26 11.05 7.03
CA GLY A 94 -6.60 10.10 8.07
C GLY A 94 -8.06 9.69 8.02
N HIS A 95 -8.40 8.75 8.88
CA HIS A 95 -9.74 8.23 9.03
C HIS A 95 -9.97 7.93 10.51
N GLU A 96 -11.14 8.28 10.99
CA GLU A 96 -11.57 8.02 12.36
C GLU A 96 -12.84 7.17 12.31
N VAL A 97 -13.02 6.28 13.28
CA VAL A 97 -14.22 5.45 13.50
C VAL A 97 -14.54 5.52 15.00
N VAL A 98 -15.74 5.96 15.36
CA VAL A 98 -16.24 5.91 16.74
C VAL A 98 -17.50 5.06 16.75
N ASN A 99 -17.50 4.06 17.62
CA ASN A 99 -18.64 3.22 17.91
C ASN A 99 -19.12 3.49 19.34
N ASN A 100 -20.35 3.96 19.45
CA ASN A 100 -21.03 4.18 20.71
C ASN A 100 -22.30 3.33 20.76
N ASP A 101 -22.28 2.24 21.50
CA ASP A 101 -23.37 1.26 21.66
C ASP A 101 -23.90 0.71 20.32
N GLY A 102 -23.00 0.48 19.36
CA GLY A 102 -23.35 0.01 18.02
C GLY A 102 -23.76 1.13 17.05
N LYS A 103 -23.82 2.39 17.52
CA LYS A 103 -23.96 3.56 16.64
C LYS A 103 -22.58 4.01 16.17
N VAL A 104 -22.30 3.74 14.90
CA VAL A 104 -21.02 4.08 14.27
C VAL A 104 -21.09 5.48 13.64
N SER A 105 -20.07 6.29 13.89
CA SER A 105 -19.78 7.54 13.17
C SER A 105 -18.40 7.41 12.50
N GLU A 106 -18.22 8.06 11.34
CA GLU A 106 -16.98 8.00 10.52
C GLU A 106 -16.70 9.38 9.88
N TRP A 107 -15.41 9.73 9.73
CA TRP A 107 -14.89 11.03 9.28
C TRP A 107 -13.55 10.78 8.59
N ASP A 108 -13.34 11.44 7.46
CA ASP A 108 -12.02 11.56 6.85
C ASP A 108 -11.34 12.84 7.35
N LEU A 109 -10.07 12.71 7.71
CA LEU A 109 -9.22 13.80 8.20
C LEU A 109 -8.34 14.28 7.02
N ASN A 110 -8.34 15.58 6.73
CA ASN A 110 -7.60 16.22 5.63
C ASN A 110 -6.63 17.31 6.11
#